data_AF-A0A3P6R9S0-F1
#
_entry.id   AF-A0A3P6R9S0-F1
#
_cell.length_a   1.000
_cell.length_b   1.000
_cell.length_c   1.000
_cell.angle_alpha   90.00
_cell.angle_beta   90.00
_cell.angle_gamma   90.00
#
_symmetry.space_group_name_H-M   'P 1'
#
loop_
_entity.id
_entity.type
_entity.pdbx_description
1 polymer ?
#
loop_
_entity_poly.entity_id
_entity_poly.type
_entity_poly.pdbx_seq_one_letter_code
_entity_poly.pdbx_strand_id
1 'polypeptide(L)'
;MRSSGKSSSIRSFQDPCISDAIVVLDLIDAIKPNVINQSLIKTDKSLESRMENAKYAITCGRKIGAKIYALPEDIVEGKPKMVMTVFACLMARSYMPDMRESAAPVTPMMS
;
A
#
# COMPACT_ATOMS: atom_id res chain seq x y z
N MET A 1 7.93 3.57 8.51
CA MET A 1 8.67 4.26 7.43
C MET A 1 10.13 4.54 7.80
N ARG A 2 10.43 5.22 8.93
CA ARG A 2 11.83 5.48 9.35
C ARG A 2 12.73 4.25 9.58
N SER A 3 12.20 3.13 10.07
CA SER A 3 13.00 1.88 10.21
C SER A 3 13.36 1.21 8.89
N SER A 4 12.80 1.64 7.76
CA SER A 4 13.01 1.03 6.44
C SER A 4 13.91 1.88 5.52
N GLY A 5 14.57 2.91 6.05
CA GLY A 5 15.47 3.78 5.28
C GLY A 5 14.80 4.74 4.28
N LYS A 6 13.46 4.82 4.28
CA LYS A 6 12.69 5.65 3.34
C LYS A 6 12.32 7.00 3.94
N SER A 7 12.55 8.07 3.17
CA SER A 7 12.42 9.47 3.61
C SER A 7 11.01 10.05 3.49
N SER A 8 10.05 9.28 2.98
CA SER A 8 8.66 9.71 2.81
C SER A 8 7.92 9.69 4.16
N SER A 9 7.43 10.86 4.57
CA SER A 9 6.60 11.03 5.77
C SER A 9 5.50 12.05 5.47
N ILE A 10 4.25 11.61 5.58
CA ILE A 10 3.09 12.51 5.45
C ILE A 10 2.74 13.09 6.82
N ARG A 11 2.39 14.38 6.87
CA ARG A 11 1.87 15.02 8.10
C ARG A 11 0.34 14.93 8.19
N SER A 12 -0.31 14.75 7.05
CA SER A 12 -1.77 14.67 6.92
C SER A 12 -2.14 13.83 5.70
N PHE A 13 -3.34 13.23 5.69
CA PHE A 13 -3.88 12.52 4.51
C PHE A 13 -4.31 13.45 3.37
N GLN A 14 -4.15 14.76 3.57
CA GLN A 14 -4.38 15.82 2.58
C GLN A 14 -3.06 16.36 2.01
N ASP A 15 -1.93 15.75 2.36
CA ASP A 15 -0.62 16.24 1.95
C ASP A 15 -0.46 16.09 0.43
N PRO A 16 -0.10 17.16 -0.30
CA PRO A 16 0.03 17.11 -1.76
C PRO A 16 1.09 16.10 -2.23
N CYS A 17 2.06 15.72 -1.38
CA CYS A 17 3.02 14.67 -1.73
C CYS A 17 2.36 13.28 -1.88
N ILE A 18 1.11 13.08 -1.45
CA ILE A 18 0.41 11.81 -1.67
C ILE A 18 0.01 11.64 -3.14
N SER A 19 -0.17 12.76 -3.86
CA SER A 19 -0.61 12.75 -5.27
C SER A 19 0.39 12.10 -6.22
N ASP A 20 1.65 11.90 -5.81
CA ASP A 20 2.66 11.19 -6.59
C ASP A 20 2.66 9.67 -6.39
N ALA A 21 1.86 9.18 -5.45
CA ALA A 21 1.73 7.79 -5.03
C ALA A 21 3.04 7.11 -4.56
N ILE A 22 4.17 7.84 -4.47
CA ILE A 22 5.47 7.30 -4.06
C ILE A 22 5.41 6.86 -2.60
N VAL A 23 4.76 7.65 -1.74
CA VAL A 23 4.58 7.27 -0.32
C VAL A 23 3.76 5.99 -0.15
N VAL A 24 2.83 5.71 -1.06
CA VAL A 24 2.02 4.48 -1.05
C VAL A 24 2.88 3.29 -1.45
N LEU A 25 3.73 3.45 -2.48
CA LEU A 25 4.71 2.44 -2.91
C LEU A 25 5.72 2.14 -1.79
N ASP A 26 6.24 3.18 -1.14
CA ASP A 26 7.17 3.08 -0.03
C ASP A 26 6.58 2.30 1.15
N LEU A 27 5.29 2.55 1.45
CA LEU A 27 4.55 1.79 2.47
C LEU A 27 4.42 0.33 2.06
N ILE A 28 4.02 0.03 0.83
CA ILE A 28 3.89 -1.36 0.34
C ILE A 28 5.22 -2.11 0.49
N ASP A 29 6.32 -1.51 0.07
CA ASP A 29 7.64 -2.14 0.18
C ASP A 29 8.15 -2.22 1.63
N ALA A 30 7.68 -1.35 2.53
CA ALA A 30 7.92 -1.49 3.96
C ALA A 30 7.11 -2.64 4.59
N ILE A 31 5.92 -2.95 4.07
CA ILE A 31 5.07 -4.06 4.52
C ILE A 31 5.60 -5.39 4.00
N LYS A 32 5.96 -5.44 2.71
CA LYS A 32 6.53 -6.62 2.08
C LYS A 32 7.70 -6.21 1.18
N PRO A 33 8.95 -6.39 1.64
CA PRO A 33 10.12 -6.01 0.85
C PRO A 33 10.21 -6.85 -0.43
N ASN A 34 10.85 -6.30 -1.47
CA ASN A 34 11.02 -6.90 -2.80
C ASN A 34 9.75 -6.98 -3.66
N VAL A 35 8.68 -6.26 -3.30
CA VAL A 35 7.47 -6.18 -4.14
C VAL A 35 7.56 -5.04 -5.14
N ILE A 36 8.21 -3.95 -4.74
CA ILE A 36 8.33 -2.74 -5.53
C ILE A 36 9.65 -2.74 -6.30
N ASN A 37 9.56 -2.54 -7.60
CA ASN A 37 10.69 -2.29 -8.47
C ASN A 37 10.88 -0.77 -8.57
N GLN A 38 11.94 -0.29 -7.92
CA GLN A 38 12.29 1.14 -7.89
C GLN A 38 12.51 1.73 -9.29
N SER A 39 12.93 0.93 -10.27
CA SER A 39 13.13 1.37 -11.66
C SER A 39 11.82 1.74 -12.39
N LEU A 40 10.67 1.31 -11.88
CA LEU A 40 9.35 1.65 -12.43
C LEU A 40 8.76 2.94 -11.84
N ILE A 41 9.38 3.46 -10.77
CA ILE A 41 8.88 4.66 -10.09
C ILE A 41 9.29 5.89 -10.89
N LYS A 42 8.31 6.72 -11.21
CA LYS A 42 8.51 7.99 -11.92
C LYS A 42 8.56 9.13 -10.91
N THR A 43 9.65 9.88 -10.87
CA THR A 43 9.82 11.00 -9.92
C THR A 43 9.57 12.37 -10.54
N ASP A 44 9.17 12.42 -11.82
CA ASP A 44 8.80 13.67 -12.46
C ASP A 44 7.40 14.13 -12.00
N LYS A 45 7.16 15.44 -12.10
CA LYS A 45 5.93 16.07 -11.60
C LYS A 45 4.76 15.99 -12.59
N SER A 46 4.90 15.27 -13.70
CA SER A 46 3.85 15.17 -14.70
C SER A 46 2.62 14.44 -14.15
N LEU A 47 1.45 14.72 -14.71
CA LEU A 47 0.23 14.02 -14.34
C LEU A 47 0.29 12.54 -14.76
N GLU A 48 0.91 12.26 -15.92
CA GLU A 48 1.06 10.91 -16.46
C GLU A 48 1.85 10.03 -15.49
N SER A 49 3.01 10.50 -15.03
CA SER A 49 3.86 9.78 -14.09
C SER A 49 3.19 9.53 -12.74
N ARG A 50 2.43 10.50 -12.23
CA ARG A 50 1.61 10.31 -11.03
C ARG A 50 0.57 9.22 -11.22
N MET A 51 -0.08 9.20 -12.39
CA MET A 51 -1.06 8.19 -12.74
C MET A 51 -0.43 6.80 -12.90
N GLU A 52 0.74 6.71 -13.53
CA GLU A 52 1.52 5.46 -13.64
C GLU A 52 1.91 4.92 -12.27
N ASN A 53 2.46 5.77 -11.40
CA ASN A 53 2.81 5.40 -10.03
C ASN A 53 1.59 4.93 -9.24
N ALA A 54 0.45 5.62 -9.35
CA ALA A 54 -0.78 5.26 -8.65
C ALA A 54 -1.34 3.90 -9.12
N LYS A 55 -1.35 3.64 -10.43
CA LYS A 55 -1.71 2.33 -11.01
C LYS A 55 -0.78 1.24 -10.48
N TYR A 56 0.52 1.52 -10.47
CA TYR A 56 1.53 0.59 -9.97
C TYR A 56 1.36 0.30 -8.47
N ALA A 57 1.09 1.32 -7.66
CA ALA A 57 0.85 1.21 -6.22
C ALA A 57 -0.37 0.33 -5.92
N ILE A 58 -1.50 0.56 -6.59
CA ILE A 58 -2.72 -0.25 -6.43
C ILE A 58 -2.45 -1.70 -6.81
N THR A 59 -1.74 -1.93 -7.91
CA THR A 59 -1.40 -3.27 -8.40
C THR A 59 -0.55 -4.03 -7.38
N CYS A 60 0.50 -3.37 -6.85
CA CYS A 60 1.38 -3.96 -5.85
C CYS A 60 0.67 -4.17 -4.51
N GLY A 61 -0.16 -3.22 -4.07
CA GLY A 61 -0.95 -3.34 -2.85
C GLY A 61 -1.93 -4.52 -2.91
N ARG A 62 -2.61 -4.72 -4.05
CA ARG A 62 -3.47 -5.88 -4.26
C ARG A 62 -2.67 -7.19 -4.34
N LYS A 63 -1.48 -7.18 -4.96
CA LYS A 63 -0.57 -8.34 -5.03
C LYS A 63 -0.13 -8.82 -3.65
N ILE A 64 -0.01 -7.93 -2.67
CA ILE A 64 0.27 -8.30 -1.27
C ILE A 64 -1.01 -8.62 -0.46
N GLY A 65 -2.17 -8.62 -1.11
CA GLY A 65 -3.46 -8.97 -0.53
C GLY A 65 -4.14 -7.87 0.26
N ALA A 66 -3.80 -6.59 0.02
CA ALA A 66 -4.57 -5.47 0.55
C ALA A 66 -5.84 -5.25 -0.29
N LYS A 67 -6.99 -5.08 0.38
CA LYS A 67 -8.30 -4.86 -0.26
C LYS A 67 -8.48 -3.41 -0.68
N ILE A 68 -7.68 -2.95 -1.65
CA ILE A 68 -7.70 -1.56 -2.12
C ILE A 68 -8.83 -1.37 -3.14
N TYR A 69 -9.80 -0.52 -2.80
CA TYR A 69 -10.93 -0.14 -3.65
C TYR A 69 -10.78 1.22 -4.34
N ALA A 70 -9.74 1.99 -3.99
CA ALA A 70 -9.47 3.28 -4.61
C ALA A 70 -9.05 3.13 -6.07
N LEU A 71 -9.44 4.11 -6.90
CA LEU A 71 -8.95 4.25 -8.26
C LEU A 71 -7.62 5.01 -8.27
N PRO A 72 -6.78 4.83 -9.31
CA PRO A 72 -5.56 5.61 -9.47
C PRO A 72 -5.83 7.12 -9.43
N GLU A 73 -6.92 7.55 -10.09
CA GLU A 73 -7.38 8.94 -10.12
C GLU A 73 -7.64 9.50 -8.71
N ASP A 74 -8.21 8.72 -7.81
CA ASP A 74 -8.50 9.17 -6.44
C ASP A 74 -7.23 9.48 -5.64
N ILE A 75 -6.14 8.74 -5.93
CA ILE A 75 -4.83 8.97 -5.30
C ILE A 75 -4.18 10.21 -5.89
N VAL A 76 -4.19 10.35 -7.22
CA VAL A 76 -3.59 11.49 -7.94
C VAL A 76 -4.31 12.80 -7.62
N GLU A 77 -5.63 12.77 -7.50
CA GLU A 77 -6.45 13.90 -7.07
C GLU A 77 -6.33 14.18 -5.56
N GLY A 78 -5.72 13.26 -4.80
CA GLY A 78 -5.51 13.42 -3.36
C GLY A 78 -6.82 13.40 -2.55
N LYS A 79 -7.81 12.61 -2.98
CA LYS A 79 -9.10 12.53 -2.27
C LYS A 79 -8.89 11.99 -0.86
N PRO A 80 -9.08 12.80 0.20
CA PRO A 80 -8.62 12.44 1.54
C PRO A 80 -9.26 11.16 2.07
N LYS A 81 -10.56 10.98 1.80
CA LYS A 81 -11.30 9.76 2.19
C LYS A 81 -10.71 8.51 1.52
N MET A 82 -10.48 8.55 0.22
CA MET A 82 -9.99 7.40 -0.56
C MET A 82 -8.55 7.05 -0.20
N VAL A 83 -7.70 8.07 -0.08
CA VAL A 83 -6.32 7.96 0.40
C VAL A 83 -6.29 7.30 1.78
N MET A 84 -7.09 7.78 2.74
CA MET A 84 -7.18 7.17 4.06
C MET A 84 -7.54 5.69 4.00
N THR A 85 -8.50 5.30 3.17
CA THR A 85 -8.87 3.89 3.00
C THR A 85 -7.71 3.06 2.45
N VAL A 86 -6.94 3.57 1.49
CA VAL A 86 -5.75 2.87 0.95
C VAL A 86 -4.74 2.59 2.06
N PHE A 87 -4.38 3.62 2.83
CA PHE A 87 -3.45 3.49 3.96
C PHE A 87 -3.98 2.53 5.02
N ALA A 88 -5.27 2.60 5.36
CA ALA A 88 -5.91 1.69 6.31
C ALA A 88 -5.87 0.23 5.81
N CYS A 89 -6.16 -0.02 4.53
CA CYS A 89 -6.09 -1.37 3.94
C CYS A 89 -4.68 -1.94 3.95
N LEU A 90 -3.66 -1.10 3.70
CA LEU A 90 -2.26 -1.49 3.75
C LEU A 90 -1.80 -1.78 5.19
N MET A 91 -2.13 -0.91 6.14
CA MET A 91 -1.79 -1.12 7.55
C MET A 91 -2.53 -2.31 8.16
N ALA A 92 -3.81 -2.52 7.83
CA ALA A 92 -4.53 -3.71 8.26
C ALA A 92 -3.80 -4.99 7.81
N ARG A 93 -3.21 -4.99 6.60
CA ARG A 93 -2.39 -6.11 6.13
C ARG A 93 -1.07 -6.26 6.89
N SER A 94 -0.46 -5.18 7.37
CA SER A 94 0.79 -5.26 8.14
C SER A 94 0.58 -5.67 9.59
N TYR A 95 -0.55 -5.26 10.20
CA TYR A 95 -0.89 -5.59 11.58
C TYR A 95 -1.61 -6.92 11.74
N MET A 96 -2.14 -7.49 10.66
CA MET A 96 -2.66 -8.85 10.63
C MET A 96 -1.59 -9.77 10.00
N PRO A 97 -0.59 -10.24 10.77
CA PRO A 97 0.19 -11.39 10.33
C PRO A 97 -0.81 -12.54 10.20
N ASP A 98 -0.87 -13.09 8.99
CA ASP A 98 -1.51 -14.36 8.64
C ASP A 98 -2.41 -15.03 9.72
N MET A 99 -3.69 -14.65 9.79
CA MET A 99 -4.72 -15.45 10.52
C MET A 99 -5.09 -16.73 9.73
N ARG A 100 -4.20 -17.22 8.87
CA ARG A 100 -4.36 -18.48 8.12
C ARG A 100 -3.45 -19.60 8.63
N GLU A 101 -2.85 -19.42 9.80
CA GLU A 101 -2.26 -20.51 10.59
C GLU A 101 -2.81 -20.53 12.04
N SER A 102 -4.14 -20.59 12.15
CA SER A 102 -4.80 -21.11 13.36
C SER A 102 -6.06 -21.87 12.98
N ALA A 103 -5.97 -22.73 11.97
CA ALA A 103 -6.84 -23.90 11.93
C ALA A 103 -6.15 -24.95 12.80
N ALA A 104 -6.50 -24.98 14.09
CA ALA A 104 -6.10 -26.09 14.95
C ALA A 104 -6.52 -27.41 14.27
N PRO A 105 -5.66 -28.45 14.23
CA PRO A 105 -6.09 -29.74 13.73
C PRO A 105 -7.21 -30.23 14.63
N VAL A 106 -8.42 -30.38 14.09
CA VAL A 106 -9.49 -31.13 14.76
C VAL A 106 -9.05 -32.59 14.78
N THR A 107 -8.41 -33.02 15.87
CA THR A 107 -8.14 -34.44 16.09
C THR A 107 -9.49 -35.12 16.25
N PRO A 108 -9.86 -36.12 15.43
CA PRO A 108 -11.03 -36.91 15.71
C PRO A 108 -10.77 -37.69 17.00
N MET A 109 -11.53 -37.41 18.06
CA MET A 109 -11.60 -38.30 19.21
C MET A 109 -12.21 -39.61 18.73
N MET A 110 -11.34 -40.59 18.54
CA MET A 110 -11.67 -42.00 18.44
C MET A 110 -12.30 -42.44 19.79
N SER A 111 -13.53 -42.94 19.73
CA SER A 111 -14.17 -43.76 20.76
C SER A 111 -14.69 -45.03 20.11
#